data_AF-A0A9D5ZR90-F1
#
_entry.id   AF-A0A9D5ZR90-F1
#
_cell.length_a   1.000
_cell.length_b   1.000
_cell.length_c   1.000
_cell.angle_alpha   90.00
_cell.angle_beta   90.00
_cell.angle_gamma   90.00
#
_symmetry.space_group_name_H-M   'P 1'
#
loop_
_entity.id
_entity.type
_entity.pdbx_description
1 polymer ?
#
loop_
_entity_poly.entity_id
_entity_poly.type
_entity_poly.pdbx_seq_one_letter_code
_entity_poly.pdbx_strand_id
1 'polypeptide(L)'
;AKEAERLGAGEICLNSIDADGTREGYEINLTSLISTNAKIPVIASGGAGKPVHLLEVLTKGKADAALIASMVHYGTYSISQIKSYLYSNGIKIRKT
;
A
#
# COMPACT_ATOMS: atom_id res chain seq x y z
N ALA A 1 -1.57 -2.39 16.39
CA ALA A 1 -1.41 -3.71 15.73
C ALA A 1 -1.72 -4.85 16.70
N LYS A 2 -0.81 -5.20 17.63
CA LYS A 2 -0.96 -6.37 18.52
C LYS A 2 -2.26 -6.46 19.31
N GLU A 3 -2.76 -5.35 19.84
CA GLU A 3 -4.03 -5.36 20.58
C GLU A 3 -5.23 -5.60 19.67
N ALA A 4 -5.26 -4.99 18.48
CA ALA A 4 -6.31 -5.24 17.49
C ALA A 4 -6.31 -6.70 17.04
N GLU A 5 -5.13 -7.28 16.81
CA GLU A 5 -4.97 -8.72 16.54
C GLU A 5 -5.50 -9.58 17.69
N ARG A 6 -5.14 -9.24 18.94
CA ARG A 6 -5.60 -9.95 20.14
C ARG A 6 -7.12 -9.92 20.27
N LEU A 7 -7.75 -8.81 19.87
CA LEU A 7 -9.19 -8.63 19.86
C LEU A 7 -9.88 -9.27 18.64
N GLY A 8 -9.13 -9.89 17.73
CA GLY A 8 -9.66 -10.65 16.59
C GLY A 8 -9.81 -9.87 15.29
N ALA A 9 -9.12 -8.73 15.13
CA ALA A 9 -9.06 -8.06 13.84
C ALA A 9 -8.46 -8.98 12.77
N GLY A 10 -9.05 -9.01 11.57
CA GLY A 10 -8.59 -9.83 10.46
C GLY A 10 -7.57 -9.15 9.54
N GLU A 11 -7.46 -7.81 9.61
CA GLU A 11 -6.55 -7.01 8.78
C GLU A 11 -6.30 -5.64 9.44
N ILE A 12 -5.18 -4.99 9.10
CA ILE A 12 -4.85 -3.62 9.50
C ILE A 12 -4.81 -2.72 8.27
N CYS A 13 -5.68 -1.72 8.21
CA CYS A 13 -5.54 -0.61 7.27
C CYS A 13 -4.69 0.49 7.91
N LEU A 14 -3.43 0.58 7.49
CA LEU A 14 -2.43 1.48 8.07
C LEU A 14 -2.35 2.77 7.25
N ASN A 15 -2.92 3.85 7.79
CA ASN A 15 -2.79 5.19 7.22
C ASN A 15 -1.64 5.96 7.88
N SER A 16 -0.67 6.43 7.08
CA SER A 16 0.34 7.38 7.57
C SER A 16 -0.18 8.81 7.41
N ILE A 17 -0.43 9.50 8.53
CA ILE A 17 -0.91 10.89 8.52
C ILE A 17 0.12 11.81 7.86
N ASP A 18 1.41 11.62 8.13
CA ASP A 18 2.48 12.47 7.60
C ASP A 18 2.63 12.36 6.08
N ALA A 19 2.36 11.16 5.53
CA ALA A 19 2.41 10.93 4.09
C ALA A 19 1.09 11.30 3.40
N ASP A 20 -0.03 11.35 4.11
CA ASP A 20 -1.35 11.48 3.50
C ASP A 20 -1.50 12.79 2.72
N GLY A 21 -2.13 12.71 1.54
CA GLY A 21 -2.30 13.85 0.64
C GLY A 21 -1.02 14.37 -0.05
N THR A 22 0.19 13.99 0.37
CA THR A 22 1.46 14.52 -0.19
C THR A 22 1.69 14.10 -1.65
N ARG A 23 1.23 12.90 -2.02
CA ARG A 23 1.49 12.24 -3.32
C ARG A 23 2.97 11.90 -3.57
N GLU A 24 3.82 11.95 -2.55
CA GLU A 24 5.26 11.70 -2.64
C GLU A 24 5.68 10.27 -2.26
N GLY A 25 4.73 9.41 -1.89
CA GLY A 25 5.00 8.01 -1.51
C GLY A 25 4.29 7.60 -0.24
N TYR A 26 4.22 6.30 0.01
CA TYR A 26 3.83 5.77 1.32
C TYR A 26 4.97 5.93 2.32
N GLU A 27 4.67 5.94 3.62
CA GLU A 27 5.71 5.91 4.65
C GLU A 27 6.25 4.49 4.80
N ILE A 28 7.40 4.23 4.19
CA ILE A 28 7.98 2.88 4.05
C ILE A 28 8.47 2.32 5.38
N ASN A 29 9.01 3.16 6.28
CA ASN A 29 9.58 2.70 7.54
C ASN A 29 8.49 2.24 8.50
N LEU A 30 7.45 3.05 8.66
CA LEU A 30 6.24 2.75 9.43
C LEU A 30 5.55 1.51 8.87
N THR A 31 5.35 1.45 7.55
CA THR A 31 4.70 0.31 6.91
C THR A 31 5.49 -0.97 7.13
N SER A 32 6.82 -0.94 6.94
CA SER A 32 7.68 -2.10 7.15
C SER A 32 7.69 -2.54 8.62
N LEU A 33 7.76 -1.59 9.55
CA LEU A 33 7.72 -1.85 10.98
C LEU A 33 6.43 -2.59 11.37
N ILE A 34 5.27 -2.12 10.91
CA ILE A 34 3.99 -2.74 11.23
C ILE A 34 3.83 -4.07 10.50
N SER A 35 4.06 -4.13 9.19
CA SER A 35 3.83 -5.33 8.38
C SER A 35 4.73 -6.50 8.77
N THR A 36 5.96 -6.24 9.26
CA THR A 36 6.85 -7.31 9.75
C THR A 36 6.53 -7.81 11.14
N ASN A 37 5.77 -7.04 11.94
CA ASN A 37 5.44 -7.40 13.33
C ASN A 37 3.98 -7.86 13.48
N ALA A 38 3.12 -7.53 12.52
CA ALA A 38 1.76 -8.00 12.47
C ALA A 38 1.69 -9.46 11.99
N LYS A 39 0.73 -10.21 12.52
CA LYS A 39 0.41 -11.58 12.07
C LYS A 39 -0.79 -11.64 11.13
N ILE A 40 -1.48 -10.52 10.98
CA ILE A 40 -2.60 -10.33 10.06
C ILE A 40 -2.18 -9.41 8.90
N PRO A 41 -2.84 -9.50 7.74
CA PRO A 41 -2.50 -8.68 6.59
C PRO A 41 -2.49 -7.17 6.90
N VAL A 42 -1.62 -6.44 6.21
CA VAL A 42 -1.51 -4.98 6.32
C VAL A 42 -1.74 -4.32 4.97
N ILE A 43 -2.73 -3.43 4.91
CA ILE A 43 -2.98 -2.53 3.79
C ILE A 43 -2.27 -1.21 4.07
N ALA A 44 -1.35 -0.80 3.20
CA ALA A 44 -0.77 0.54 3.26
C ALA A 44 -1.69 1.60 2.66
N SER A 45 -1.87 2.72 3.34
CA SER A 45 -2.68 3.86 2.93
C SER A 45 -1.96 5.20 3.19
N GLY A 46 -2.28 6.19 2.36
CA GLY A 46 -1.75 7.56 2.45
C GLY A 46 -0.50 7.78 1.60
N GLY A 47 -0.51 8.84 0.79
CA GLY A 47 0.67 9.39 0.11
C GLY A 47 1.02 8.87 -1.29
N ALA A 48 0.33 7.86 -1.82
CA ALA A 48 0.57 7.38 -3.18
C ALA A 48 0.31 8.45 -4.26
N GLY A 49 1.20 8.53 -5.24
CA GLY A 49 1.09 9.49 -6.36
C GLY A 49 1.53 8.93 -7.71
N LYS A 50 2.40 7.91 -7.72
CA LYS A 50 2.93 7.26 -8.92
C LYS A 50 2.96 5.73 -8.73
N PRO A 51 2.89 4.92 -9.81
CA PRO A 51 2.95 3.45 -9.71
C PRO A 51 4.16 2.90 -8.96
N VAL A 52 5.31 3.59 -9.03
CA VAL A 52 6.52 3.21 -8.28
C VAL A 52 6.31 3.22 -6.76
N HIS A 53 5.48 4.12 -6.23
CA HIS A 53 5.20 4.16 -4.78
C HIS A 53 4.51 2.86 -4.31
N LEU A 54 3.65 2.28 -5.16
CA LEU A 54 3.01 1.00 -4.88
C LEU A 54 4.02 -0.15 -4.94
N LEU A 55 4.93 -0.12 -5.91
CA LEU A 55 6.01 -1.11 -5.98
C LEU A 55 6.86 -1.08 -4.71
N GLU A 56 7.23 0.11 -4.23
CA GLU A 56 8.05 0.26 -3.03
C GLU A 56 7.35 -0.22 -1.77
N VAL A 57 6.07 0.11 -1.58
CA VAL A 57 5.35 -0.31 -0.38
C VAL A 57 5.06 -1.81 -0.34
N LEU A 58 4.81 -2.43 -1.50
CA LEU A 58 4.60 -3.88 -1.62
C LEU A 58 5.89 -4.69 -1.51
N THR A 59 7.06 -4.06 -1.71
CA THR A 59 8.37 -4.73 -1.65
C THR A 59 9.16 -4.35 -0.40
N LYS A 60 9.63 -3.10 -0.33
CA LYS A 60 10.41 -2.56 0.79
C LYS A 60 9.55 -2.39 2.03
N GLY A 61 8.32 -1.89 1.86
CA GLY A 61 7.34 -1.72 2.93
C GLY A 61 6.72 -3.03 3.42
N LYS A 62 6.83 -4.11 2.62
CA LYS A 62 6.27 -5.43 2.91
C LYS A 62 4.77 -5.44 3.22
N ALA A 63 4.03 -4.45 2.72
CA ALA A 63 2.58 -4.45 2.83
C ALA A 63 1.98 -5.56 1.96
N ASP A 64 0.90 -6.18 2.42
CA ASP A 64 0.17 -7.19 1.66
C ASP A 64 -0.71 -6.56 0.57
N ALA A 65 -1.17 -5.32 0.81
CA ALA A 65 -1.95 -4.54 -0.14
C ALA A 65 -1.60 -3.04 -0.07
N ALA A 66 -1.91 -2.34 -1.16
CA ALA A 66 -1.71 -0.90 -1.29
C ALA A 66 -3.03 -0.23 -1.70
N LEU A 67 -3.53 0.66 -0.86
CA LEU A 67 -4.73 1.46 -1.12
C LEU A 67 -4.35 2.75 -1.83
N ILE A 68 -5.13 3.11 -2.86
CA ILE A 68 -4.98 4.37 -3.60
C ILE A 68 -6.34 5.04 -3.78
N ALA A 69 -6.34 6.38 -3.81
CA ALA A 69 -7.55 7.18 -4.07
C ALA A 69 -7.32 8.22 -5.18
N SER A 70 -6.50 9.24 -4.92
CA SER A 70 -6.28 10.38 -5.83
C SER A 70 -5.74 10.00 -7.20
N MET A 71 -4.87 8.98 -7.28
CA MET A 71 -4.29 8.49 -8.54
C MET A 71 -5.35 8.08 -9.56
N VAL A 72 -6.46 7.49 -9.10
CA VAL A 72 -7.57 7.02 -9.96
C VAL A 72 -8.72 8.03 -10.02
N HIS A 73 -9.04 8.71 -8.90
CA HIS A 73 -10.12 9.69 -8.84
C HIS A 73 -9.91 10.86 -9.81
N TYR A 74 -8.67 11.32 -9.96
CA TYR A 74 -8.34 12.42 -10.88
C TYR A 74 -7.92 11.95 -12.27
N GLY A 75 -8.04 10.65 -12.57
CA GLY A 75 -7.66 10.08 -13.86
C GLY A 75 -6.16 10.18 -14.19
N THR A 76 -5.29 10.43 -13.20
CA THR A 76 -3.83 10.47 -13.41
C THR A 76 -3.31 9.12 -13.89
N TYR A 77 -3.87 8.03 -13.36
CA TYR A 77 -3.63 6.67 -13.82
C TYR A 77 -4.92 5.84 -13.79
N SER A 78 -5.11 4.97 -14.79
CA SER A 78 -6.12 3.93 -14.74
C SER A 78 -5.65 2.71 -13.93
N ILE A 79 -6.59 1.92 -13.44
CA ILE A 79 -6.29 0.64 -12.76
C ILE A 79 -5.44 -0.27 -13.67
N SER A 80 -5.74 -0.31 -14.97
CA SER A 80 -4.98 -1.14 -15.92
C SER A 80 -3.52 -0.71 -16.06
N GLN A 81 -3.25 0.60 -16.14
CA GLN A 81 -1.89 1.14 -16.18
C GLN A 81 -1.10 0.78 -14.91
N ILE A 82 -1.71 0.95 -13.74
CA ILE A 82 -1.07 0.62 -12.45
C ILE A 82 -0.76 -0.87 -12.37
N LYS A 83 -1.74 -1.73 -12.69
CA LYS A 83 -1.56 -3.19 -12.70
C LYS A 83 -0.50 -3.65 -13.68
N SER A 84 -0.48 -3.07 -14.88
CA SER A 84 0.53 -3.38 -15.91
C SER A 84 1.93 -3.00 -15.43
N TYR A 85 2.09 -1.83 -14.82
CA TYR A 85 3.36 -1.42 -14.23
C TYR A 85 3.84 -2.39 -13.15
N LEU A 86 2.98 -2.73 -12.18
CA LEU A 86 3.33 -3.65 -11.10
C LEU A 86 3.67 -5.05 -11.63
N TYR A 87 2.91 -5.55 -12.61
CA TYR A 87 3.15 -6.83 -13.25
C TYR A 87 4.51 -6.87 -13.97
N SER A 88 4.83 -5.83 -14.75
CA SER A 88 6.13 -5.71 -15.44
C SER A 88 7.31 -5.60 -14.48
N ASN A 89 7.07 -5.20 -13.23
CA ASN A 89 8.08 -5.16 -12.16
C ASN A 89 8.05 -6.41 -11.26
N GLY A 90 7.42 -7.50 -11.70
CA GLY A 90 7.48 -8.80 -11.04
C GLY A 90 6.49 -8.99 -9.89
N ILE A 91 5.59 -8.03 -9.63
CA ILE A 91 4.53 -8.21 -8.64
C ILE A 91 3.45 -9.12 -9.22
N LYS A 92 3.06 -10.15 -8.47
CA LYS A 92 1.95 -11.04 -8.84
C LYS A 92 0.64 -10.26 -8.73
N ILE A 93 0.07 -9.91 -9.87
CA ILE A 93 -1.14 -9.11 -9.97
C ILE A 93 -2.21 -9.89 -10.72
N ARG A 94 -3.45 -9.81 -10.22
CA ARG A 94 -4.63 -10.31 -10.95
C ARG A 94 -4.85 -9.45 -12.19
N LYS A 95 -4.60 -10.04 -13.36
CA LYS A 95 -4.94 -9.46 -14.67
C LYS A 95 -6.45 -9.24 -14.77
N THR A 96 -6.84 -8.12 -15.37
CA THR A 96 -8.23 -7.79 -15.67
C THR A 96 -8.65 -8.40 -16.97
#